data_AF-A0A4Q6A5F0-F1
#
_entry.id   AF-A0A4Q6A5F0-F1
#
_cell.length_a   1.000
_cell.length_b   1.000
_cell.length_c   1.000
_cell.angle_alpha   90.00
_cell.angle_beta   90.00
_cell.angle_gamma   90.00
#
_symmetry.space_group_name_H-M   'P 1'
#
loop_
_entity.id
_entity.type
_entity.pdbx_description
1 polymer ?
#
loop_
_entity_poly.entity_id
_entity_poly.type
_entity_poly.pdbx_seq_one_letter_code
_entity_poly.pdbx_strand_id
1 'polypeptide(L)'
;MHSKSIYTAQKPQFPESLGEDFIKMVMSSAALKEKDLEPYNKADNEALVYGASKYADVIIHGEEGLSPEIMTEFKSGKGKKVIPYSPDWMENIDPLFELYQNLSQD
;
A
#
# COMPACT_ATOMS: atom_id res chain seq x y z
N MET A 1 8.13 11.26 18.14
CA MET A 1 8.49 9.92 17.64
C MET A 1 7.24 9.32 17.03
N HIS A 2 7.16 9.27 15.71
CA HIS A 2 6.04 8.67 15.00
C HIS A 2 6.56 7.37 14.37
N SER A 3 5.83 6.27 14.53
CA SER A 3 6.15 5.02 13.84
C SER A 3 5.97 5.25 12.33
N LYS A 4 6.97 4.86 11.53
CA LYS A 4 6.82 4.78 10.08
C LYS A 4 6.14 3.47 9.70
N SER A 5 5.31 3.51 8.68
CA SER A 5 4.55 2.39 8.13
C SER A 5 5.12 1.97 6.77
N ILE A 6 5.28 0.68 6.59
CA ILE A 6 5.77 0.09 5.34
C ILE A 6 4.71 -0.91 4.88
N TYR A 7 4.27 -0.78 3.63
CA TYR A 7 3.31 -1.70 3.03
C TYR A 7 3.92 -2.41 1.83
N THR A 8 3.77 -3.74 1.79
CA THR A 8 4.15 -4.54 0.64
C THR A 8 2.92 -4.79 -0.20
N ALA A 9 2.85 -4.15 -1.36
CA ALA A 9 1.75 -4.32 -2.31
C ALA A 9 1.89 -5.67 -3.03
N GLN A 10 0.80 -6.43 -3.04
CA GLN A 10 0.71 -7.76 -3.64
C GLN A 10 -0.56 -7.82 -4.51
N LYS A 11 -0.66 -8.85 -5.35
CA LYS A 11 -1.87 -9.12 -6.13
C LYS A 11 -3.05 -9.44 -5.22
N PRO A 12 -4.28 -9.24 -5.72
CA PRO A 12 -5.48 -9.62 -4.99
C PRO A 12 -5.43 -11.06 -4.47
N GLN A 13 -5.64 -11.22 -3.17
CA GLN A 13 -5.62 -12.52 -2.50
C GLN A 13 -6.99 -13.20 -2.48
N PHE A 14 -8.06 -12.43 -2.71
CA PHE A 14 -9.43 -12.90 -2.74
C PHE A 14 -10.23 -12.15 -3.81
N PRO A 15 -11.13 -12.83 -4.55
CA PRO A 15 -11.93 -12.22 -5.62
C PRO A 15 -13.20 -11.50 -5.13
N GLU A 16 -13.58 -11.70 -3.86
CA GLU A 16 -14.82 -11.15 -3.32
C GLU A 16 -14.76 -9.64 -3.06
N SER A 17 -15.95 -9.03 -2.99
CA SER A 17 -16.13 -7.65 -2.52
C SER A 17 -16.46 -7.63 -1.03
N LEU A 18 -16.09 -6.53 -0.36
CA LEU A 18 -16.49 -6.21 1.00
C LEU A 18 -17.97 -5.77 1.12
N GLY A 19 -18.65 -5.62 -0.02
CA GLY A 19 -20.07 -5.29 -0.10
C GLY A 19 -20.36 -3.79 -0.16
N GLU A 20 -21.55 -3.44 -0.64
CA GLU A 20 -21.98 -2.05 -0.89
C GLU A 20 -22.09 -1.21 0.40
N ASP A 21 -22.27 -1.86 1.55
CA ASP A 21 -22.39 -1.18 2.84
C ASP A 21 -21.04 -0.94 3.53
N PHE A 22 -19.92 -1.43 2.98
CA PHE A 22 -18.60 -1.29 3.58
C PHE A 22 -18.27 0.16 3.95
N ILE A 23 -18.37 1.09 2.99
CA ILE A 23 -18.05 2.51 3.21
C ILE A 23 -19.01 3.14 4.23
N LYS A 24 -20.31 2.79 4.17
CA LYS A 24 -21.31 3.30 5.13
C LYS A 24 -20.99 2.88 6.56
N MET A 25 -20.56 1.62 6.75
CA MET A 25 -20.15 1.11 8.05
C MET A 25 -18.90 1.82 8.57
N VAL A 26 -17.89 2.02 7.72
CA VAL A 26 -16.65 2.72 8.11
C VAL A 26 -16.91 4.19 8.47
N MET A 27 -17.81 4.87 7.75
CA MET A 27 -18.22 6.26 8.04
C MET A 27 -18.95 6.45 9.36
N SER A 28 -19.31 5.37 10.07
CA SER A 28 -19.79 5.48 11.45
C SER A 28 -18.69 5.90 12.44
N SER A 29 -17.42 5.85 12.02
CA SER A 29 -16.28 6.36 12.79
C SER A 29 -16.16 7.88 12.71
N ALA A 30 -16.21 8.55 13.86
CA ALA A 30 -16.02 10.01 13.94
C ALA A 30 -14.57 10.46 13.60
N ALA A 31 -13.62 9.53 13.51
CA ALA A 31 -12.21 9.83 13.25
C ALA A 31 -11.86 9.93 11.75
N LEU A 32 -12.73 9.42 10.87
CA LEU A 32 -12.48 9.34 9.44
C LEU A 32 -13.37 10.32 8.68
N LYS A 33 -12.83 10.89 7.60
CA LYS A 33 -13.58 11.74 6.67
C LYS A 33 -13.79 10.99 5.37
N GLU A 34 -14.77 11.40 4.56
CA GLU A 34 -15.03 10.79 3.25
C GLU A 34 -13.80 10.76 2.35
N LYS A 35 -12.96 11.81 2.40
CA LYS A 35 -11.70 11.88 1.65
C LYS A 35 -10.71 10.77 2.04
N ASP A 36 -10.74 10.33 3.30
CA ASP A 36 -9.89 9.23 3.78
C ASP A 36 -10.36 7.88 3.23
N LEU A 37 -11.61 7.82 2.73
CA LEU A 37 -12.23 6.62 2.20
C LEU A 37 -12.26 6.53 0.68
N GLU A 38 -11.97 7.62 -0.05
CA GLU A 38 -11.85 7.64 -1.52
C GLU A 38 -11.09 6.44 -2.11
N PRO A 39 -9.94 6.00 -1.53
CA PRO A 39 -9.18 4.85 -2.04
C PRO A 39 -9.95 3.54 -2.03
N TYR A 40 -10.95 3.42 -1.16
CA TYR A 40 -11.65 2.18 -0.87
C TYR A 40 -13.02 2.10 -1.56
N ASN A 41 -13.36 3.07 -2.43
CA ASN A 41 -14.69 3.18 -3.04
C ASN A 41 -15.14 1.94 -3.85
N LYS A 42 -14.20 1.18 -4.43
CA LYS A 42 -14.54 -0.07 -5.13
C LYS A 42 -14.92 -1.21 -4.18
N ALA A 43 -14.61 -1.09 -2.88
CA ALA A 43 -14.91 -2.06 -1.85
C ALA A 43 -14.48 -3.50 -2.23
N ASP A 44 -13.31 -3.65 -2.84
CA ASP A 44 -12.73 -4.93 -3.24
C ASP A 44 -11.29 -5.06 -2.72
N ASN A 45 -10.64 -6.20 -2.98
CA ASN A 45 -9.28 -6.43 -2.54
C ASN A 45 -8.30 -5.40 -3.12
N GLU A 46 -8.46 -5.02 -4.38
CA GLU A 46 -7.58 -4.05 -5.03
C GLU A 46 -7.67 -2.66 -4.38
N ALA A 47 -8.88 -2.25 -3.97
CA ALA A 47 -9.09 -1.02 -3.21
C ALA A 47 -8.41 -1.05 -1.83
N LEU A 48 -8.34 -2.22 -1.17
CA LEU A 48 -7.56 -2.39 0.06
C LEU A 48 -6.06 -2.21 -0.19
N VAL A 49 -5.53 -2.82 -1.26
CA VAL A 49 -4.12 -2.67 -1.65
C VAL A 49 -3.81 -1.20 -2.01
N TYR A 50 -4.70 -0.54 -2.74
CA TYR A 50 -4.55 0.86 -3.14
C TYR A 50 -4.59 1.78 -1.91
N GLY A 51 -5.56 1.61 -1.01
CA GLY A 51 -5.65 2.39 0.21
C GLY A 51 -4.45 2.21 1.13
N ALA A 52 -4.02 0.97 1.36
CA ALA A 52 -2.82 0.69 2.15
C ALA A 52 -1.56 1.34 1.53
N SER A 53 -1.43 1.27 0.19
CA SER A 53 -0.37 1.96 -0.54
C SER A 53 -0.47 3.49 -0.41
N LYS A 54 -1.67 4.08 -0.50
CA LYS A 54 -1.88 5.53 -0.37
C LYS A 54 -1.55 6.07 1.02
N TYR A 55 -1.74 5.30 2.07
CA TYR A 55 -1.50 5.77 3.44
C TYR A 55 -0.18 5.31 4.08
N ALA A 56 0.54 4.36 3.47
CA ALA A 56 1.87 3.97 3.96
C ALA A 56 2.95 5.05 3.73
N ASP A 57 3.98 5.09 4.54
CA ASP A 57 5.15 5.98 4.33
C ASP A 57 6.07 5.44 3.22
N VAL A 58 6.15 4.11 3.14
CA VAL A 58 6.95 3.39 2.14
C VAL A 58 6.13 2.26 1.54
N ILE A 59 6.23 2.12 0.21
CA ILE A 59 5.61 1.03 -0.53
C ILE A 59 6.72 0.15 -1.09
N ILE A 60 6.57 -1.16 -0.96
CA ILE A 60 7.37 -2.16 -1.65
C ILE A 60 6.44 -2.88 -2.62
N HIS A 61 6.78 -2.94 -3.89
CA HIS A 61 6.09 -3.85 -4.81
C HIS A 61 6.61 -5.26 -4.54
N GLY A 62 5.77 -6.10 -3.94
CA GLY A 62 6.16 -7.43 -3.47
C GLY A 62 6.24 -8.50 -4.55
N GLU A 63 5.69 -8.21 -5.73
CA GLU A 63 5.68 -9.12 -6.87
C GLU A 63 5.54 -8.37 -8.19
N GLU A 64 5.85 -9.04 -9.30
CA GLU A 64 5.54 -8.52 -10.64
C GLU A 64 4.05 -8.60 -10.96
N GLY A 65 3.60 -7.79 -11.92
CA GLY A 65 2.23 -7.87 -12.43
C GLY A 65 1.17 -7.36 -11.45
N LEU A 66 1.54 -6.44 -10.55
CA LEU A 66 0.55 -5.60 -9.87
C LEU A 66 -0.27 -4.82 -10.90
N SER A 67 -1.46 -4.38 -10.51
CA SER A 67 -2.37 -3.74 -11.44
C SER A 67 -1.80 -2.44 -12.02
N PRO A 68 -2.17 -2.07 -13.25
CA PRO A 68 -1.70 -0.83 -13.87
C PRO A 68 -2.04 0.43 -13.06
N GLU A 69 -3.17 0.40 -12.32
CA GLU A 69 -3.60 1.50 -11.45
C GLU A 69 -2.61 1.71 -10.30
N ILE A 70 -2.26 0.63 -9.58
CA ILE A 70 -1.24 0.65 -8.52
C ILE A 70 0.11 1.11 -9.07
N MET A 71 0.56 0.53 -10.19
CA MET A 71 1.87 0.82 -10.76
C MET A 71 2.00 2.26 -11.30
N THR A 72 0.89 2.84 -11.77
CA THR A 72 0.89 4.20 -12.32
C THR A 72 0.88 5.25 -11.21
N GLU A 73 0.04 5.05 -10.19
CA GLU A 73 -0.09 5.97 -9.06
C GLU A 73 1.14 5.89 -8.14
N PHE A 74 1.55 4.67 -7.78
CA PHE A 74 2.61 4.42 -6.82
C PHE A 74 3.91 4.03 -7.54
N LYS A 75 4.51 4.99 -8.24
CA LYS A 75 5.85 4.87 -8.81
C LYS A 75 6.87 5.64 -8.00
N SER A 76 8.14 5.27 -8.11
CA SER A 76 9.24 5.99 -7.45
C SER A 76 9.23 7.47 -7.86
N GLY A 77 9.15 8.36 -6.88
CA GLY A 77 8.97 9.79 -7.15
C GLY A 77 9.13 10.69 -5.91
N LYS A 78 8.90 11.99 -6.11
CA LYS A 78 8.99 13.01 -5.06
C LYS A 78 7.70 13.03 -4.24
N GLY A 79 7.64 12.25 -3.17
CA GLY A 79 6.55 12.33 -2.19
C GLY A 79 6.43 11.10 -1.31
N LYS A 80 6.62 9.91 -1.90
CA LYS A 80 6.60 8.63 -1.19
C LYS A 80 7.73 7.74 -1.69
N LYS A 81 8.38 7.02 -0.77
CA LYS A 81 9.42 6.06 -1.14
C LYS A 81 8.73 4.80 -1.66
N VAL A 82 8.90 4.54 -2.95
CA VAL A 82 8.43 3.31 -3.60
C VAL A 82 9.63 2.51 -4.03
N ILE A 83 9.69 1.26 -3.57
CA ILE A 83 10.70 0.27 -3.93
C ILE A 83 10.07 -0.70 -4.96
N PRO A 84 10.49 -0.64 -6.23
CA PRO A 84 10.05 -1.60 -7.23
C PRO A 84 10.44 -3.02 -6.85
N TYR A 85 9.65 -4.00 -7.29
CA TYR A 85 9.97 -5.41 -7.11
C TYR A 85 11.34 -5.73 -7.72
N SER A 86 12.15 -6.52 -7.00
CA SER A 86 13.38 -7.10 -7.54
C SER A 86 13.38 -8.62 -7.31
N PRO A 87 13.54 -9.44 -8.36
CA PRO A 87 13.70 -10.88 -8.20
C PRO A 87 14.98 -11.26 -7.45
N ASP A 88 15.99 -10.39 -7.46
CA ASP A 88 17.28 -10.59 -6.77
C ASP A 88 17.10 -10.76 -5.25
N TRP A 89 15.97 -10.33 -4.69
CA TRP A 89 15.65 -10.53 -3.27
C TRP A 89 15.52 -12.00 -2.86
N MET A 90 15.36 -12.93 -3.81
CA MET A 90 15.43 -14.36 -3.51
C MET A 90 16.84 -14.80 -3.10
N GLU A 91 17.87 -14.09 -3.57
CA GLU A 91 19.27 -14.41 -3.32
C GLU A 91 19.90 -13.44 -2.32
N ASN A 92 19.51 -12.17 -2.35
CA ASN A 92 20.04 -11.13 -1.49
C ASN A 92 18.95 -10.15 -1.02
N ILE A 93 18.65 -10.20 0.28
CA ILE A 93 17.68 -9.32 0.96
C ILE A 93 18.32 -8.10 1.64
N ASP A 94 19.64 -7.93 1.57
CA ASP A 94 20.36 -6.81 2.18
C ASP A 94 19.77 -5.44 1.81
N PRO A 95 19.35 -5.17 0.55
CA PRO A 95 18.73 -3.88 0.22
C PRO A 95 17.45 -3.59 1.01
N LEU A 96 16.69 -4.63 1.37
CA LEU A 96 15.51 -4.47 2.23
C LEU A 96 15.92 -4.19 3.67
N PHE A 97 16.93 -4.87 4.21
CA PHE A 97 17.44 -4.56 5.55
C PHE A 97 17.98 -3.12 5.65
N GLU A 98 18.74 -2.68 4.66
CA GLU A 98 19.22 -1.30 4.58
C GLU A 98 18.07 -0.29 4.52
N LEU A 99 16.98 -0.61 3.81
CA LEU A 99 15.77 0.21 3.82
C LEU A 99 15.23 0.38 5.24
N TYR A 100 15.05 -0.71 5.99
CA TYR A 100 14.56 -0.64 7.38
C TYR A 100 15.50 0.16 8.29
N GLN A 101 16.82 -0.02 8.15
CA GLN A 101 17.81 0.72 8.92
C GLN A 101 17.75 2.22 8.64
N ASN A 102 17.72 2.62 7.37
CA ASN A 102 17.62 4.03 6.98
C ASN A 102 16.35 4.69 7.54
N LEU A 103 15.20 3.99 7.45
CA LEU A 103 13.93 4.50 7.97
C LEU A 103 13.89 4.62 9.50
N SER A 104 14.74 3.90 10.22
CA SER A 104 14.83 4.01 11.69
C SER A 104 15.61 5.24 12.15
N GLN A 105 16.41 5.85 11.27
CA GLN A 105 17.26 7.00 11.58
C GLN A 105 16.64 8.36 11.24
N ASP A 106 15.59 8.37 10.40
CA ASP A 106 14.80 9.55 10.01
C ASP A 106 13.65 9.86 10.99
#